data_AF-A0A8T0YB51-F1
#
_entry.id   AF-A0A8T0YB51-F1
#
_cell.length_a   1.000
_cell.length_b   1.000
_cell.length_c   1.000
_cell.angle_alpha   90.00
_cell.angle_beta   90.00
_cell.angle_gamma   90.00
#
_symmetry.space_group_name_H-M   'P 1'
#
loop_
_entity.id
_entity.type
_entity.pdbx_description
1 polymer ?
#
loop_
_entity_poly.entity_id
_entity_poly.type
_entity_poly.pdbx_seq_one_letter_code
_entity_poly.pdbx_strand_id
1 'polypeptide(L)'
;MSYVAATTSNTLAENLGNAGGAQACVQHHWAPMHIVSGSALIICQHYTGQAPLAEHLSRLYWLCERLAATLPAISWATIGVTTTRQPLT
;
A
#
# COMPACT_ATOMS: atom_id res chain seq x y z
N MET A 1 -1.81 5.10 -15.71
CA MET A 1 -0.61 4.64 -16.42
C MET A 1 -0.64 3.12 -16.44
N SER A 2 -0.60 2.51 -17.63
CA SER A 2 -0.51 1.05 -17.77
C SER A 2 0.98 0.69 -17.86
N TYR A 3 1.48 -0.14 -16.94
CA TYR A 3 2.86 -0.60 -16.96
C TYR A 3 2.96 -1.78 -17.94
N VAL A 4 3.23 -1.47 -19.21
CA VAL A 4 3.33 -2.45 -20.31
C VAL A 4 4.75 -3.05 -20.38
N ALA A 5 5.27 -3.56 -19.25
CA ALA A 5 6.42 -4.45 -19.28
C ALA A 5 5.90 -5.88 -19.22
N ALA A 6 6.32 -6.76 -20.13
CA ALA A 6 5.78 -8.13 -20.26
C ALA A 6 5.91 -8.97 -18.97
N THR A 7 6.79 -8.56 -18.04
CA THR A 7 7.06 -9.21 -16.75
C THR A 7 6.43 -8.49 -15.55
N THR A 8 5.81 -7.33 -15.73
CA THR A 8 5.29 -6.50 -14.62
C THR A 8 3.77 -6.46 -14.69
N SER A 9 3.11 -7.18 -13.80
CA SER A 9 1.65 -7.08 -13.66
C SER A 9 1.25 -5.73 -13.07
N ASN A 10 0.04 -5.25 -13.39
CA ASN A 10 -0.50 -4.03 -12.77
C ASN A 10 -0.46 -4.10 -11.24
N THR A 11 -0.76 -5.26 -10.66
CA THR A 11 -0.70 -5.50 -9.22
C THR A 11 0.70 -5.34 -8.65
N LEU A 12 1.74 -5.77 -9.37
CA LEU A 12 3.12 -5.55 -8.96
C LEU A 12 3.48 -4.07 -8.96
N ALA A 13 3.13 -3.34 -10.02
CA ALA A 13 3.40 -1.91 -10.11
C ALA A 13 2.68 -1.11 -9.02
N GLU A 14 1.43 -1.45 -8.70
CA GLU A 14 0.68 -0.83 -7.61
C GLU A 14 1.30 -1.11 -6.24
N ASN A 15 1.70 -2.36 -5.97
CA ASN A 15 2.38 -2.71 -4.71
C ASN A 15 3.74 -2.01 -4.57
N LEU A 16 4.50 -1.89 -5.67
CA LEU A 16 5.75 -1.12 -5.69
C LEU A 16 5.51 0.36 -5.41
N GLY A 17 4.47 0.96 -6.02
CA GLY A 17 4.09 2.34 -5.79
C GLY A 17 3.74 2.61 -4.32
N ASN A 18 2.95 1.72 -3.71
CA ASN A 18 2.58 1.84 -2.29
C ASN A 18 3.79 1.71 -1.36
N ALA A 19 4.65 0.72 -1.59
CA ALA A 19 5.86 0.52 -0.78
C ALA A 19 6.85 1.70 -0.94
N GLY A 20 7.07 2.17 -2.17
CA GLY A 20 7.94 3.31 -2.45
C GLY A 20 7.41 4.62 -1.85
N GLY A 21 6.10 4.87 -1.95
CA GLY A 21 5.44 6.01 -1.33
C GLY A 21 5.56 5.99 0.18
N ALA A 22 5.29 4.84 0.82
CA ALA A 22 5.47 4.68 2.26
C ALA A 22 6.93 4.91 2.68
N GLN A 23 7.89 4.41 1.91
CA GLN A 23 9.31 4.63 2.18
C GLN A 23 9.68 6.11 2.10
N ALA A 24 9.19 6.83 1.09
CA ALA A 24 9.41 8.27 0.98
C ALA A 24 8.80 9.04 2.16
N CYS A 25 7.58 8.69 2.58
CA CYS A 25 6.95 9.30 3.75
C CYS A 25 7.78 9.09 5.02
N VAL A 26 8.30 7.88 5.25
CA VAL A 26 9.18 7.60 6.39
C VAL A 26 10.48 8.40 6.31
N GLN A 27 11.14 8.39 5.15
CA GLN A 27 12.41 9.12 4.95
C GLN A 27 12.27 10.63 5.16
N HIS A 28 11.15 11.21 4.76
CA HIS A 28 10.89 12.64 4.85
C HIS A 28 10.05 13.05 6.08
N HIS A 29 9.70 12.11 6.95
CA HIS A 29 8.84 12.33 8.11
C HIS A 29 7.47 12.96 7.73
N TRP A 30 6.93 12.58 6.57
CA TRP A 30 5.61 13.04 6.15
C TRP A 30 4.52 12.24 6.86
N ALA A 31 3.70 12.95 7.63
CA ALA A 31 2.56 12.41 8.35
C ALA A 31 1.40 13.43 8.41
N PRO A 32 0.14 12.98 8.42
CA PRO A 32 -0.33 11.60 8.31
C PRO A 32 -0.21 11.05 6.88
N MET A 33 -0.13 9.72 6.72
CA MET A 33 -0.05 9.09 5.39
C MET A 33 -1.44 8.63 4.90
N HIS A 34 -1.82 9.06 3.70
CA HIS A 34 -3.04 8.63 3.03
C HIS A 34 -2.68 7.94 1.72
N ILE A 35 -2.88 6.61 1.64
CA ILE A 35 -2.59 5.82 0.44
C ILE A 35 -3.87 5.66 -0.36
N VAL A 36 -3.82 6.06 -1.63
CA VAL A 36 -4.91 5.90 -2.59
C VAL A 36 -4.48 4.91 -3.67
N SER A 37 -5.23 3.83 -3.86
CA SER A 37 -4.96 2.82 -4.90
C SER A 37 -6.12 2.70 -5.88
N GLY A 38 -5.80 2.43 -7.16
CA GLY A 38 -6.82 2.10 -8.17
C GLY A 38 -7.37 0.68 -8.02
N SER A 39 -6.69 -0.17 -7.25
CA SER A 39 -7.06 -1.57 -7.05
C SER A 39 -7.75 -1.78 -5.71
N ALA A 40 -9.06 -2.03 -5.76
CA ALA A 40 -9.86 -2.39 -4.60
C ALA A 40 -9.34 -3.64 -3.88
N LEU A 41 -8.72 -4.57 -4.60
CA LEU A 41 -8.11 -5.76 -4.02
C LEU A 41 -6.96 -5.39 -3.08
N ILE A 42 -6.06 -4.50 -3.51
CA ILE A 42 -4.91 -4.06 -2.71
C ILE A 42 -5.38 -3.30 -1.47
N ILE A 43 -6.39 -2.44 -1.61
CA ILE A 43 -6.99 -1.75 -0.46
C ILE A 43 -7.60 -2.76 0.51
N CYS A 44 -8.34 -3.76 0.02
CA CYS A 44 -8.89 -4.83 0.86
C CYS A 44 -7.79 -5.58 1.60
N GLN A 45 -6.67 -5.91 0.93
CA GLN A 45 -5.54 -6.59 1.55
C GLN A 45 -4.97 -5.76 2.72
N HIS A 46 -4.68 -4.48 2.50
CA HIS A 46 -4.19 -3.58 3.54
C HIS A 46 -5.22 -3.24 4.61
N TYR A 47 -6.52 -3.25 4.30
CA TYR A 47 -7.56 -3.04 5.29
C TYR A 47 -7.73 -4.26 6.21
N THR A 48 -7.77 -5.45 5.61
CA THR A 48 -8.00 -6.73 6.32
C THR A 48 -6.74 -7.32 6.95
N GLY A 49 -5.56 -6.77 6.64
CA GLY A 49 -4.30 -7.34 7.10
C GLY A 49 -3.90 -8.62 6.35
N GLN A 50 -4.50 -8.91 5.20
CA GLN A 50 -4.31 -10.16 4.46
C GLN A 50 -3.30 -9.96 3.33
N ALA A 51 -2.09 -10.49 3.52
CA ALA A 51 -1.06 -10.42 2.49
C ALA A 51 -1.44 -11.23 1.23
N PRO A 52 -1.00 -10.81 0.03
CA PRO A 52 -1.10 -11.62 -1.18
C PRO A 52 -0.41 -12.98 -1.03
N LEU A 53 -0.98 -14.02 -1.66
CA LEU A 53 -0.39 -15.38 -1.69
C LEU A 53 0.89 -15.46 -2.52
N ALA A 54 1.01 -14.62 -3.57
CA ALA A 54 2.21 -14.59 -4.39
C ALA A 54 3.38 -14.00 -3.60
N GLU A 55 4.45 -14.78 -3.42
CA GLU A 55 5.56 -14.43 -2.53
C GLU A 55 6.18 -13.06 -2.84
N HIS A 56 6.40 -12.75 -4.11
CA HIS A 56 6.99 -11.48 -4.52
C HIS A 56 6.10 -10.27 -4.18
N LEU A 57 4.77 -10.43 -4.18
CA LEU A 57 3.83 -9.40 -3.74
C LEU A 57 3.72 -9.35 -2.22
N SER A 58 3.73 -10.51 -1.56
CA SER A 58 3.70 -10.61 -0.09
C SER A 58 4.86 -9.87 0.56
N ARG A 59 6.07 -9.97 0.00
CA ARG A 59 7.24 -9.23 0.46
C ARG A 59 7.04 -7.71 0.37
N LEU A 60 6.47 -7.22 -0.73
CA LEU A 60 6.18 -5.78 -0.91
C LEU A 60 5.08 -5.30 0.05
N TYR A 61 4.03 -6.10 0.21
CA TYR A 61 2.96 -5.86 1.16
C TYR A 61 3.52 -5.68 2.59
N TRP A 62 4.32 -6.62 3.07
CA TRP A 62 4.91 -6.55 4.42
C TRP A 62 5.95 -5.44 4.57
N LEU A 63 6.64 -5.05 3.51
CA LEU A 63 7.50 -3.87 3.53
C LEU A 63 6.64 -2.61 3.75
N CYS A 64 5.56 -2.46 2.98
CA CYS A 64 4.65 -1.32 3.10
C CYS A 64 4.00 -1.26 4.50
N GLU A 65 3.48 -2.38 5.03
CA GLU A 65 2.89 -2.43 6.38
C GLU A 65 3.89 -2.06 7.48
N ARG A 66 5.15 -2.51 7.39
CA ARG A 66 6.18 -2.15 8.37
C ARG A 66 6.53 -0.67 8.33
N LEU A 67 6.63 -0.09 7.14
CA LEU A 67 6.86 1.35 6.98
C LEU A 67 5.67 2.15 7.50
N ALA A 68 4.46 1.72 7.14
CA ALA A 68 3.20 2.27 7.63
C ALA A 68 3.12 2.30 9.16
N ALA A 69 3.54 1.22 9.83
CA ALA A 69 3.52 1.10 11.28
C ALA A 69 4.48 2.09 11.99
N THR A 70 5.48 2.64 11.29
CA THR A 70 6.38 3.66 11.85
C THR A 70 5.79 5.08 11.78
N LEU A 71 4.68 5.26 11.06
CA LEU A 71 4.03 6.56 10.89
C LEU A 71 2.85 6.72 11.87
N PRO A 72 2.61 7.92 12.41
CA PRO A 72 1.66 8.13 13.50
C PRO A 72 0.19 7.97 13.10
N ALA A 73 -0.13 8.04 11.80
CA ALA A 73 -1.47 7.75 11.28
C ALA A 73 -1.40 7.34 9.81
N ILE A 74 -2.16 6.29 9.47
CA ILE A 74 -2.31 5.79 8.10
C ILE A 74 -3.77 5.58 7.74
N SER A 75 -4.13 5.87 6.50
CA SER A 75 -5.44 5.56 5.93
C SER A 75 -5.32 5.09 4.49
N TRP A 76 -6.28 4.28 4.06
CA TRP A 76 -6.27 3.59 2.77
C TRP A 76 -7.56 3.93 2.01
N ALA A 77 -7.49 4.30 0.74
CA ALA A 77 -8.67 4.60 -0.05
C ALA A 77 -8.56 4.00 -1.45
N THR A 78 -9.69 3.56 -1.99
CA THR A 78 -9.77 3.25 -3.41
C THR A 78 -10.01 4.55 -4.17
N ILE A 79 -9.46 4.71 -5.39
CA ILE A 79 -9.84 5.85 -6.25
C ILE A 79 -11.37 5.84 -6.40
N GLY A 80 -12.02 6.91 -5.91
CA GLY A 80 -13.49 7.06 -5.92
C GLY A 80 -14.22 6.64 -4.64
N VAL A 81 -13.55 6.05 -3.64
CA VAL A 81 -14.14 5.69 -2.32
C VAL A 81 -13.10 5.80 -1.20
N THR A 82 -13.33 6.68 -0.21
CA THR A 82 -12.46 6.84 0.97
C THR A 82 -12.88 5.92 2.12
N THR A 83 -11.98 5.11 2.69
CA THR A 83 -12.28 4.25 3.87
C THR A 83 -11.16 4.32 4.91
N THR A 84 -11.35 5.03 6.01
CA THR A 84 -10.35 5.14 7.08
C THR A 84 -10.20 3.86 7.90
N ARG A 85 -8.97 3.40 8.15
CA ARG A 85 -8.63 2.30 9.08
C ARG A 85 -8.14 2.92 10.40
N GLN A 86 -8.64 2.46 11.55
CA GLN A 86 -8.10 2.84 12.86
C GLN A 86 -6.92 1.94 13.23
N PRO A 87 -5.88 2.46 13.89
CA PRO A 87 -4.77 1.65 14.40
C PRO A 87 -5.27 0.70 15.49
N LEU A 88 -4.85 -0.56 15.43
CA LEU A 88 -5.10 -1.53 16.49
C LEU A 88 -4.24 -1.12 17.70
N THR A 89 -4.92 -0.75 18.79
CA THR A 89 -4.36 -0.41 20.11
C THR A 89 -3.79 -1.62 20.83
#